data_AF-A0A2A4LRP8-F1
#
_entry.id   AF-A0A2A4LRP8-F1
#
_cell.length_a   1.000
_cell.length_b   1.000
_cell.length_c   1.000
_cell.angle_alpha   90.00
_cell.angle_beta   90.00
_cell.angle_gamma   90.00
#
_symmetry.space_group_name_H-M   'P 1'
#
loop_
_entity.id
_entity.type
_entity.pdbx_description
1 polymer ?
#
loop_
_entity_poly.entity_id
_entity_poly.type
_entity_poly.pdbx_seq_one_letter_code
_entity_poly.pdbx_strand_id
1 'polypeptide(L)'
;MRKLILSLSLVSMMVVPFSAQAGETGWLTESKLKGAARKLNRQNIKPTGMSCRADPSKRVFKPQLKLTWTANSKGRNWYASVYKSQVNWKPSNKSTKVKYEKILVAGAGGTKYKCILYYTKEDQKSNFSSLKY
;
A
#
# COMPACT_ATOMS: atom_id res chain seq x y z
N MET A 1 -3.78 56.65 37.94
CA MET A 1 -4.43 55.34 37.77
C MET A 1 -4.30 54.90 36.31
N ARG A 2 -3.33 54.04 35.97
CA ARG A 2 -3.10 53.54 34.60
C ARG A 2 -3.86 52.22 34.42
N LYS A 3 -4.86 52.19 33.54
CA LYS A 3 -5.60 50.98 33.18
C LYS A 3 -4.77 50.16 32.18
N LEU A 4 -4.26 49.01 32.63
CA LEU A 4 -3.62 47.99 31.79
C LEU A 4 -4.74 47.18 31.12
N ILE A 5 -4.91 47.36 29.82
CA ILE A 5 -5.82 46.54 29.00
C ILE A 5 -5.01 45.32 28.57
N LEU A 6 -5.22 44.18 29.25
CA LEU A 6 -4.76 42.88 28.79
C LEU A 6 -5.56 42.50 27.54
N SER A 7 -4.97 42.65 26.36
CA SER A 7 -5.51 42.07 25.12
C SER A 7 -5.24 40.57 25.12
N LEU A 8 -6.25 39.79 25.51
CA LEU A 8 -6.28 38.33 25.39
C LEU A 8 -6.41 37.96 23.89
N SER A 9 -5.29 37.88 23.18
CA SER A 9 -5.28 37.37 21.81
C SER A 9 -5.48 35.86 21.81
N LEU A 10 -6.73 35.43 21.62
CA LEU A 10 -7.10 34.06 21.31
C LEU A 10 -6.38 33.64 20.01
N VAL A 11 -5.28 32.89 20.14
CA VAL A 11 -4.70 32.16 19.03
C VAL A 11 -5.66 31.02 18.72
N SER A 12 -6.56 31.28 17.77
CA SER A 12 -7.45 30.28 17.19
C SER A 12 -6.59 29.24 16.47
N MET A 13 -6.18 28.19 17.18
CA MET A 13 -5.51 27.02 16.60
C MET A 13 -6.48 26.40 15.58
N MET A 14 -6.28 26.72 14.30
CA MET A 14 -6.96 26.04 13.21
C MET A 14 -6.52 24.57 13.23
N VAL A 15 -7.37 23.72 13.78
CA VAL A 15 -7.24 22.27 13.65
C VAL A 15 -7.56 21.95 12.20
N VAL A 16 -6.53 21.83 11.35
CA VAL A 16 -6.73 21.44 9.95
C VAL A 16 -7.23 20.00 9.96
N PRO A 17 -8.47 19.72 9.51
CA PRO A 17 -8.97 18.36 9.47
C PRO A 17 -8.10 17.57 8.50
N PHE A 18 -7.44 16.53 9.02
CA PHE A 18 -6.64 15.59 8.23
C PHE A 18 -7.58 14.90 7.25
N SER A 19 -7.70 15.46 6.04
CA SER A 19 -8.48 14.86 4.97
C SER A 19 -7.88 13.48 4.74
N ALA A 20 -8.67 12.42 4.96
CA ALA A 20 -8.25 11.05 4.73
C ALA A 20 -8.00 10.84 3.23
N GLN A 21 -6.81 11.22 2.77
CA GLN A 21 -6.45 11.20 1.37
C GLN A 21 -6.60 9.76 0.87
N ALA A 22 -7.50 9.57 -0.09
CA ALA A 22 -7.64 8.35 -0.86
C ALA A 22 -7.09 8.61 -2.27
N GLY A 23 -6.50 7.59 -2.87
CA GLY A 23 -5.92 7.72 -4.20
C GLY A 23 -5.57 6.40 -4.84
N GLU A 24 -4.91 6.47 -6.00
CA GLU A 24 -4.43 5.29 -6.73
C GLU A 24 -3.02 5.48 -7.29
N THR A 25 -2.30 4.37 -7.52
CA THR A 25 -0.89 4.37 -7.97
C THR A 25 -0.72 4.39 -9.49
N GLY A 26 -1.81 4.36 -10.26
CA GLY A 26 -1.77 3.99 -11.68
C GLY A 26 -1.33 2.54 -11.89
N TRP A 27 -1.19 2.14 -13.16
CA TRP A 27 -0.73 0.80 -13.54
C TRP A 27 0.80 0.69 -13.48
N LEU A 28 1.29 -0.21 -12.64
CA LEU A 28 2.71 -0.40 -12.36
C LEU A 28 3.15 -1.83 -12.68
N THR A 29 4.37 -1.98 -13.20
CA THR A 29 5.05 -3.28 -13.25
C THR A 29 5.45 -3.74 -11.86
N GLU A 30 5.81 -5.01 -11.69
CA GLU A 30 6.28 -5.57 -10.41
C GLU A 30 7.42 -4.73 -9.77
N SER A 31 8.44 -4.38 -10.56
CA SER A 31 9.57 -3.57 -10.07
C SER A 31 9.13 -2.19 -9.58
N LYS A 32 8.24 -1.53 -10.32
CA LYS A 32 7.69 -0.21 -9.95
C LYS A 32 6.75 -0.31 -8.75
N LEU A 33 5.99 -1.41 -8.63
CA LEU A 33 5.12 -1.68 -7.50
C LEU A 33 5.93 -1.79 -6.20
N LYS A 34 7.09 -2.48 -6.21
CA LYS A 34 7.96 -2.57 -5.04
C LYS A 34 8.42 -1.20 -4.55
N GLY A 35 8.79 -0.31 -5.48
CA GLY A 35 9.14 1.08 -5.18
C GLY A 35 7.95 1.89 -4.64
N ALA A 36 6.80 1.81 -5.31
CA ALA A 36 5.57 2.48 -4.89
C ALA A 36 5.10 2.01 -3.51
N ALA A 37 5.16 0.70 -3.23
CA ALA A 37 4.79 0.13 -1.95
C ALA A 37 5.70 0.61 -0.82
N ARG A 38 7.01 0.73 -1.06
CA ARG A 38 7.94 1.34 -0.09
C ARG A 38 7.59 2.81 0.17
N LYS A 39 7.28 3.59 -0.87
CA LYS A 39 6.88 5.00 -0.74
C LYS A 39 5.58 5.14 0.07
N LEU A 40 4.54 4.38 -0.27
CA LEU A 40 3.25 4.40 0.43
C LEU A 40 3.40 3.98 1.91
N ASN A 41 4.20 2.95 2.21
CA ASN A 41 4.51 2.58 3.58
C ASN A 41 5.20 3.72 4.35
N ARG A 42 6.20 4.39 3.76
CA ARG A 42 6.87 5.54 4.38
C ARG A 42 5.92 6.72 4.63
N GLN A 43 4.90 6.87 3.79
CA GLN A 43 3.87 7.90 3.93
C GLN A 43 2.73 7.50 4.89
N ASN A 44 2.87 6.36 5.58
CA ASN A 44 1.82 5.79 6.43
C ASN A 44 0.46 5.67 5.69
N ILE A 45 0.51 5.16 4.45
CA ILE A 45 -0.64 4.90 3.59
C ILE A 45 -0.79 3.39 3.41
N LYS A 46 -2.03 2.92 3.39
CA LYS A 46 -2.37 1.51 3.14
C LYS A 46 -3.21 1.34 1.87
N PRO A 47 -3.00 0.28 1.08
CA PRO A 47 -3.82 -0.03 -0.07
C PRO A 47 -5.14 -0.65 0.37
N THR A 48 -6.26 -0.06 0.02
CA THR A 48 -7.61 -0.58 0.29
C THR A 48 -8.04 -1.65 -0.71
N GLY A 49 -7.43 -1.66 -1.89
CA GLY A 49 -7.76 -2.56 -2.98
C GLY A 49 -6.60 -2.71 -3.94
N MET A 50 -6.70 -3.72 -4.79
CA MET A 50 -5.73 -4.01 -5.83
C MET A 50 -6.44 -4.44 -7.11
N SER A 51 -5.91 -4.05 -8.24
CA SER A 51 -6.30 -4.53 -9.56
C SER A 51 -5.09 -5.10 -10.26
N CYS A 52 -5.27 -6.20 -10.99
CA CYS A 52 -4.21 -6.85 -11.75
C CYS A 52 -4.68 -7.17 -13.17
N ARG A 53 -3.81 -6.92 -14.16
CA ARG A 53 -4.05 -7.19 -15.58
C ARG A 53 -2.77 -7.56 -16.32
N ALA A 54 -2.89 -8.10 -17.53
CA ALA A 54 -1.79 -8.14 -18.48
C ALA A 54 -1.58 -6.73 -19.08
N ASP A 55 -0.32 -6.35 -19.30
CA ASP A 55 0.05 -5.11 -19.98
C ASP A 55 -0.45 -5.14 -21.44
N PRO A 56 -1.42 -4.30 -21.81
CA PRO A 56 -1.97 -4.32 -23.17
C PRO A 56 -0.97 -3.81 -24.21
N SER A 57 0.07 -3.07 -23.80
CA SER A 57 1.08 -2.51 -24.70
C SER A 57 2.20 -3.48 -25.05
N LYS A 58 2.23 -4.68 -24.45
CA LYS A 58 3.32 -5.64 -24.60
C LYS A 58 2.82 -6.90 -25.29
N ARG A 59 3.53 -7.30 -26.35
CA ARG A 59 3.33 -8.57 -27.03
C ARG A 59 3.64 -9.77 -26.13
N VAL A 60 4.60 -9.62 -25.23
CA VAL A 60 4.94 -10.62 -24.21
C VAL A 60 4.09 -10.37 -22.97
N PHE A 61 3.50 -11.43 -22.43
CA PHE A 61 2.70 -11.34 -21.21
C PHE A 61 3.52 -10.73 -20.07
N LYS A 62 3.12 -9.53 -19.63
CA LYS A 62 3.70 -8.84 -18.47
C LYS A 62 2.59 -8.39 -17.54
N PRO A 63 2.52 -8.89 -16.30
CA PRO A 63 1.52 -8.43 -15.34
C PRO A 63 1.77 -6.98 -14.89
N GLN A 64 0.68 -6.22 -14.77
CA GLN A 64 0.64 -4.88 -14.17
C GLN A 64 -0.35 -4.87 -13.01
N LEU A 65 -0.05 -4.08 -11.99
CA LEU A 65 -0.93 -3.87 -10.84
C LEU A 65 -1.24 -2.40 -10.63
N LYS A 66 -2.43 -2.14 -10.10
CA LYS A 66 -2.85 -0.84 -9.58
C LYS A 66 -3.31 -1.00 -8.15
N LEU A 67 -2.83 -0.14 -7.24
CA LEU A 67 -3.28 -0.08 -5.86
C LEU A 67 -4.20 1.11 -5.68
N THR A 68 -5.36 0.90 -5.07
CA THR A 68 -6.16 1.96 -4.45
C THR A 68 -5.78 2.05 -2.99
N TRP A 69 -5.70 3.24 -2.41
CA TRP A 69 -5.16 3.44 -1.07
C TRP A 69 -5.86 4.53 -0.28
N THR A 70 -5.63 4.52 1.04
CA THR A 70 -6.09 5.52 2.01
C THR A 70 -5.07 5.67 3.13
N ALA A 71 -5.19 6.72 3.95
CA ALA A 71 -4.37 6.90 5.14
C ALA A 71 -4.42 5.66 6.07
N ASN A 72 -3.28 5.25 6.60
CA ASN A 72 -3.15 4.09 7.48
C ASN A 72 -3.34 4.50 8.95
N SER A 73 -4.55 4.92 9.31
CA SER A 73 -4.88 5.36 10.68
C SER A 73 -4.66 4.30 11.76
N LYS A 74 -4.57 3.02 11.37
CA LYS A 74 -4.36 1.89 12.29
C LYS A 74 -2.91 1.36 12.28
N GLY A 75 -2.00 1.92 11.47
CA GLY A 75 -0.60 1.45 11.42
C GLY A 75 -0.43 -0.01 11.00
N ARG A 76 -1.35 -0.54 10.16
CA ARG A 76 -1.30 -1.93 9.72
C ARG A 76 -0.21 -2.12 8.67
N ASN A 77 0.66 -3.11 8.85
CA ASN A 77 1.59 -3.47 7.77
C ASN A 77 0.85 -4.20 6.65
N TRP A 78 1.35 -3.99 5.44
CA TRP A 78 0.81 -4.60 4.26
C TRP A 78 1.92 -4.88 3.25
N TYR A 79 1.66 -5.84 2.37
CA TYR A 79 2.58 -6.22 1.32
C TYR A 79 1.81 -6.55 0.05
N ALA A 80 2.20 -5.97 -1.08
CA ALA A 80 1.63 -6.25 -2.39
C ALA A 80 2.71 -6.81 -3.31
N SER A 81 2.40 -7.87 -4.05
CA SER A 81 3.34 -8.49 -4.97
C SER A 81 2.63 -9.20 -6.13
N VAL A 82 3.41 -9.44 -7.17
CA VAL A 82 3.08 -10.31 -8.29
C VAL A 82 4.23 -11.28 -8.46
N TYR A 83 3.91 -12.56 -8.60
CA TYR A 83 4.91 -13.60 -8.88
C TYR A 83 4.30 -14.69 -9.74
N LYS A 84 5.14 -15.52 -10.37
CA LYS A 84 4.68 -16.72 -11.09
C LYS A 84 4.05 -17.69 -10.08
N SER A 85 2.84 -18.16 -10.33
CA SER A 85 2.03 -18.96 -9.39
C SER A 85 2.65 -20.30 -8.97
N GLN A 86 3.67 -20.78 -9.70
CA GLN A 86 4.47 -21.93 -9.29
C GLN A 86 5.30 -21.64 -8.02
N VAL A 87 5.56 -20.37 -7.74
CA VAL A 87 6.17 -19.91 -6.50
C VAL A 87 5.08 -19.76 -5.46
N ASN A 88 5.00 -20.67 -4.48
CA ASN A 88 4.12 -20.51 -3.33
C ASN A 88 4.79 -19.60 -2.28
N TRP A 89 5.00 -18.33 -2.62
CA TRP A 89 5.49 -17.37 -1.64
C TRP A 89 4.37 -16.98 -0.68
N LYS A 90 4.65 -17.06 0.62
CA LYS A 90 3.82 -16.49 1.69
C LYS A 90 4.75 -15.77 2.66
N PRO A 91 4.33 -14.62 3.22
CA PRO A 91 5.07 -14.00 4.31
C PRO A 91 5.15 -14.95 5.51
N SER A 92 6.30 -14.99 6.18
CA SER A 92 6.59 -15.93 7.29
C SER A 92 5.71 -15.72 8.53
N ASN A 93 5.07 -14.55 8.65
CA ASN A 93 4.26 -14.20 9.81
C ASN A 93 2.86 -14.83 9.75
N LYS A 94 2.53 -15.67 10.75
CA LYS A 94 1.22 -16.33 10.93
C LYS A 94 0.04 -15.36 11.08
N SER A 95 0.31 -14.11 11.48
CA SER A 95 -0.68 -13.03 11.60
C SER A 95 -1.06 -12.39 10.25
N THR A 96 -0.51 -12.89 9.14
CA THR A 96 -0.74 -12.33 7.81
C THR A 96 -1.98 -12.92 7.14
N LYS A 97 -2.90 -12.05 6.70
CA LYS A 97 -4.13 -12.42 6.00
C LYS A 97 -4.08 -11.94 4.55
N VAL A 98 -4.53 -12.80 3.63
CA VAL A 98 -4.77 -12.41 2.24
C VAL A 98 -5.93 -11.43 2.21
N LYS A 99 -5.70 -10.23 1.69
CA LYS A 99 -6.74 -9.21 1.47
C LYS A 99 -7.26 -9.24 0.05
N TYR A 100 -6.38 -9.53 -0.90
CA TYR A 100 -6.73 -9.69 -2.31
C TYR A 100 -5.83 -10.75 -2.94
N GLU A 101 -6.41 -11.60 -3.78
CA GLU A 101 -5.69 -12.52 -4.63
C GLU A 101 -6.36 -12.56 -5.99
N LYS A 102 -5.56 -12.48 -7.06
CA LYS A 102 -6.02 -12.71 -8.43
C LYS A 102 -4.97 -13.49 -9.19
N ILE A 103 -5.41 -14.47 -9.95
CA ILE A 103 -4.54 -15.24 -10.85
C ILE A 103 -4.77 -14.73 -12.27
N LEU A 104 -3.68 -14.38 -12.95
CA LEU A 104 -3.67 -14.13 -14.38
C LEU A 104 -3.05 -15.32 -15.10
N VAL A 105 -3.59 -15.70 -16.24
CA VAL A 105 -3.08 -16.81 -17.06
C VAL A 105 -2.56 -16.25 -18.37
N ALA A 106 -1.30 -16.55 -18.69
CA ALA A 106 -0.69 -16.14 -19.95
C ALA A 106 -1.14 -17.07 -21.09
N GLY A 107 -2.24 -16.75 -21.77
CA GLY A 107 -2.77 -17.55 -22.88
C GLY A 107 -3.45 -18.86 -22.46
N ALA A 108 -3.91 -19.65 -23.42
CA ALA A 108 -4.58 -20.93 -23.18
C ALA A 108 -3.57 -21.97 -22.65
N GLY A 109 -3.55 -22.19 -21.33
CA GLY A 109 -2.68 -23.16 -20.67
C GLY A 109 -1.31 -22.65 -20.19
N GLY A 110 -0.98 -21.37 -20.40
CA GLY A 110 0.35 -20.86 -20.11
C GLY A 110 0.61 -20.46 -18.65
N THR A 111 1.74 -19.79 -18.43
CA THR A 111 2.24 -19.43 -17.10
C THR A 111 1.20 -18.66 -16.30
N LYS A 112 0.88 -19.15 -15.10
CA LYS A 112 0.02 -18.46 -14.14
C LYS A 112 0.84 -17.44 -13.37
N TYR A 113 0.30 -16.25 -13.18
CA TYR A 113 0.85 -15.20 -12.34
C TYR A 113 -0.14 -14.91 -11.22
N LYS A 114 0.33 -14.91 -9.98
CA LYS A 114 -0.47 -14.61 -8.80
C LYS A 114 -0.18 -13.19 -8.37
N CYS A 115 -1.21 -12.36 -8.35
CA CYS A 115 -1.20 -11.01 -7.81
C CYS A 115 -1.82 -11.06 -6.43
N ILE A 116 -1.08 -10.67 -5.40
CA ILE A 116 -1.53 -10.83 -4.01
C ILE A 116 -1.26 -9.58 -3.17
N LEU A 117 -2.22 -9.26 -2.31
CA LEU A 117 -2.13 -8.23 -1.28
C LEU A 117 -2.37 -8.90 0.07
N TYR A 118 -1.43 -8.70 0.97
CA TYR A 118 -1.47 -9.18 2.34
C TYR A 118 -1.55 -8.03 3.33
N TYR A 119 -2.28 -8.23 4.42
CA TYR A 119 -2.25 -7.39 5.61
C TYR A 119 -1.78 -8.21 6.80
N THR A 120 -0.94 -7.64 7.66
CA THR A 120 -0.65 -8.24 8.97
C THR A 120 -1.66 -7.72 9.99
N LYS A 121 -2.04 -8.58 10.95
CA LYS A 121 -2.86 -8.14 12.10
C LYS A 121 -2.09 -7.24 13.07
N GLU A 122 -0.76 -7.25 13.04
CA GLU A 122 0.06 -6.44 13.93
C GLU A 122 0.09 -4.97 13.48
N ASP A 123 -0.38 -4.10 14.39
CA ASP A 123 -0.15 -2.67 14.37
C ASP A 123 1.29 -2.46 14.88
N GLN A 124 2.21 -2.05 14.00
CA GLN A 124 3.56 -1.71 14.42
C GLN A 124 3.69 -0.19 14.49
N LYS A 125 3.78 0.34 15.71
CA LYS A 125 4.60 1.53 15.97
C LYS A 125 6.02 1.19 15.51
N SER A 126 6.35 1.61 14.28
CA SER A 126 7.70 1.89 13.78
C SER A 126 8.85 1.10 14.43
N ASN A 127 9.33 0.04 13.79
CA ASN A 127 10.74 -0.36 13.90
C ASN A 127 11.20 -1.03 12.61
N PHE A 128 11.72 -0.20 11.70
CA PHE A 128 12.14 -0.54 10.35
C PHE A 128 13.60 -1.02 10.31
N SER A 129 14.02 -1.85 11.27
CA SER A 129 15.45 -2.17 11.46
C SER A 129 15.85 -3.64 11.25
N SER A 130 14.99 -4.52 10.70
CA SER A 130 15.37 -5.95 10.62
C SER A 130 15.01 -6.72 9.35
N LEU A 131 14.69 -6.06 8.23
CA LEU A 131 14.64 -6.75 6.93
C LEU A 131 16.00 -6.63 6.24
N LYS A 132 16.96 -7.45 6.69
CA LYS A 132 18.15 -7.79 5.89
C LYS A 132 17.67 -8.61 4.69
N TYR A 133 17.99 -8.13 3.49
CA TYR A 133 17.84 -8.86 2.23
C TYR A 133 19.03 -9.79 2.04
#